data_AF-A0A537WDM0-F1
#
_entry.id   AF-A0A537WDM0-F1
#
_cell.length_a   1.000
_cell.length_b   1.000
_cell.length_c   1.000
_cell.angle_alpha   90.00
_cell.angle_beta   90.00
_cell.angle_gamma   90.00
#
_symmetry.space_group_name_H-M   'P 1'
#
loop_
_entity.id
_entity.type
_entity.pdbx_description
1 polymer ?
#
loop_
_entity_poly.entity_id
_entity_poly.type
_entity_poly.pdbx_seq_one_letter_code
_entity_poly.pdbx_strand_id
1 'polypeptide(L)' 'DAAQARPGASIELLGEHYGVDDAAADAGTIGYEILTALGSRFHRVYRDPAATPLPE' A
#
# COMPACT_ATOMS: atom_id res chain seq x y z
N ASP A 1 -1.82 -11.32 15.21
CA ASP A 1 -2.13 -12.68 15.69
C ASP A 1 -1.78 -13.67 14.57
N ALA A 2 -0.81 -14.57 14.81
CA ALA A 2 -0.35 -15.53 13.80
C ALA A 2 -1.49 -16.42 13.26
N ALA A 3 -2.59 -16.55 14.01
CA ALA A 3 -3.81 -17.24 13.57
C ALA A 3 -4.49 -16.62 12.33
N GLN A 4 -4.18 -15.36 11.99
CA GLN A 4 -4.71 -14.70 10.78
C GLN A 4 -3.91 -15.04 9.51
N ALA A 5 -2.66 -15.52 9.66
CA ALA A 5 -1.83 -15.90 8.53
C ALA A 5 -2.28 -17.26 7.97
N ARG A 6 -3.06 -17.21 6.90
CA ARG A 6 -3.57 -18.39 6.19
C ARG A 6 -3.52 -18.18 4.68
N PRO A 7 -3.47 -19.25 3.87
CA PRO A 7 -3.53 -19.10 2.41
C PRO A 7 -4.72 -18.25 1.96
N GLY A 8 -4.45 -17.28 1.10
CA GLY A 8 -5.45 -16.32 0.59
C GLY A 8 -5.80 -15.16 1.52
N ALA A 9 -5.22 -15.09 2.73
CA ALA A 9 -5.35 -13.89 3.57
C ALA A 9 -4.57 -12.72 2.96
N SER A 10 -5.12 -11.51 3.09
CA SER A 10 -4.43 -10.28 2.73
C SER A 10 -3.37 -9.92 3.76
N ILE A 11 -2.31 -9.27 3.28
CA ILE A 11 -1.30 -8.61 4.12
C ILE A 11 -1.22 -7.13 3.73
N GLU A 12 -0.80 -6.30 4.67
CA GLU A 12 -0.45 -4.91 4.43
C GLU A 12 1.08 -4.81 4.38
N LEU A 13 1.62 -4.36 3.24
CA LEU A 13 3.06 -4.17 3.07
C LEU A 13 3.55 -2.83 3.60
N LEU A 14 2.76 -1.78 3.40
CA LEU A 14 3.05 -0.42 3.85
C LEU A 14 1.85 0.05 4.66
N GLY A 15 2.04 0.25 5.96
CA GLY A 15 0.99 0.57 6.92
C GLY A 15 1.51 1.44 8.06
N GLU A 16 0.69 1.63 9.10
CA GLU A 16 0.98 2.54 10.22
C GLU A 16 2.32 2.27 10.92
N HIS A 17 2.71 1.00 11.03
CA HIS A 17 3.91 0.58 11.75
C HIS A 17 5.14 0.31 10.86
N TYR A 18 4.94 0.29 9.54
CA TYR A 18 6.01 0.08 8.56
C TYR A 18 5.67 0.89 7.32
N GLY A 19 6.21 2.10 7.28
CA GLY A 19 5.91 3.10 6.27
C GLY A 19 6.77 2.99 5.02
N VAL A 20 6.50 3.88 4.07
CA VAL A 20 7.29 3.98 2.84
C VAL A 20 8.76 4.32 3.10
N ASP A 21 9.03 5.12 4.13
CA ASP A 21 10.39 5.52 4.49
C ASP A 21 11.16 4.39 5.19
N ASP A 22 10.49 3.54 5.98
CA ASP A 22 11.09 2.34 6.55
C ASP A 22 11.52 1.36 5.44
N ALA A 23 10.61 1.13 4.47
CA ALA A 23 10.91 0.32 3.30
C ALA A 23 12.07 0.87 2.46
N ALA A 24 12.14 2.21 2.33
CA ALA A 24 13.23 2.86 1.63
C ALA A 24 14.57 2.72 2.37
N ALA A 25 14.57 2.87 3.69
CA ALA A 25 15.76 2.69 4.53
C ALA A 25 16.32 1.25 4.42
N ASP A 26 15.44 0.25 4.48
CA ASP A 26 15.83 -1.16 4.30
C ASP A 26 16.40 -1.44 2.90
N ALA A 27 15.87 -0.76 1.88
CA ALA A 27 16.30 -0.89 0.49
C ALA A 27 17.50 0.00 0.12
N GLY A 28 17.98 0.87 1.02
CA GLY A 28 19.07 1.80 0.76
C GLY A 28 18.71 2.90 -0.26
N THR A 29 17.45 3.34 -0.27
CA THR A 29 16.92 4.37 -1.18
C THR A 29 16.02 5.38 -0.44
N ILE A 30 15.22 6.17 -1.17
CA ILE A 30 14.23 7.13 -0.68
C ILE A 30 12.80 6.66 -1.02
N GLY A 31 11.81 7.12 -0.23
CA GLY A 31 10.41 6.69 -0.39
C GLY A 31 9.82 6.94 -1.78
N TYR A 32 10.27 7.99 -2.48
CA TYR A 32 9.86 8.26 -3.86
C TYR A 32 10.20 7.13 -4.83
N GLU A 33 11.38 6.53 -4.69
CA GLU A 33 11.81 5.41 -5.54
C GLU A 33 10.97 4.17 -5.26
N ILE A 34 10.61 3.92 -4.00
CA ILE A 34 9.67 2.84 -3.63
C ILE A 34 8.31 3.04 -4.32
N LEU A 35 7.72 4.24 -4.21
CA LEU A 35 6.40 4.53 -4.78
C LEU A 35 6.38 4.49 -6.31
N THR A 36 7.47 4.90 -6.96
CA THR A 36 7.59 4.91 -8.42
C THR A 36 8.03 3.56 -9.00
N ALA A 37 8.68 2.70 -8.22
CA ALA A 37 9.02 1.33 -8.60
C ALA A 37 7.80 0.39 -8.68
N LEU A 38 6.64 0.78 -8.11
CA LEU A 38 5.37 0.06 -8.24
C LEU A 38 4.86 0.11 -9.70
N GLY A 39 5.40 -0.77 -10.53
CA GLY A 39 5.15 -0.81 -11.98
C GLY A 39 3.75 -1.29 -12.38
N SER A 40 3.63 -1.76 -13.63
CA SER A 40 2.35 -2.19 -14.23
C SER A 40 1.79 -3.50 -13.69
N ARG A 41 2.61 -4.31 -13.00
CA ARG A 41 2.18 -5.59 -12.40
C ARG A 41 1.25 -5.39 -11.19
N PHE A 42 1.26 -4.22 -10.57
CA PHE A 42 0.39 -3.91 -9.44
C PHE A 42 -0.94 -3.35 -9.92
N HIS A 43 -2.03 -4.01 -9.53
CA HIS A 43 -3.38 -3.53 -9.78
C HIS A 43 -3.65 -2.28 -8.92
N ARG A 44 -4.07 -1.19 -9.55
CA ARG A 44 -4.35 0.08 -8.89
C ARG A 44 -5.85 0.23 -8.67
N VAL A 45 -6.25 0.32 -7.41
CA VAL A 45 -7.63 0.61 -7.01
C VAL A 45 -7.68 2.04 -6.51
N TYR A 46 -8.25 2.93 -7.32
CA TYR A 46 -8.45 4.33 -6.94
C TYR A 46 -9.71 4.43 -6.09
N ARG A 47 -9.58 4.93 -4.86
CA ARG A 47 -10.69 5.21 -3.97
C ARG A 47 -10.90 6.71 -3.94
N ASP A 48 -12.08 7.15 -4.33
CA ASP A 48 -12.47 8.55 -4.18
C ASP A 48 -12.83 8.81 -2.70
N PRO A 49 -12.06 9.64 -1.97
CA PRO A 49 -12.40 9.98 -0.59
C PRO A 49 -13.63 10.88 -0.48
N ALA A 50 -14.10 11.47 -1.59
CA ALA A 50 -15.14 12.48 -1.66
C ALA A 50 -16.40 12.02 -2.41
N ALA A 51 -16.60 10.71 -2.62
CA ALA A 51 -17.83 10.15 -3.19
C ALA A 51 -19.02 10.28 -2.23
N THR A 52 -19.35 11.52 -1.84
CA THR A 52 -20.72 11.93 -1.54
C THR A 52 -21.45 11.87 -2.88
N PRO A 53 -22.50 11.05 -3.03
CA PRO A 53 -23.29 11.10 -4.26
C PRO A 53 -23.82 12.54 -4.44
N LEU A 54 -23.56 13.14 -5.60
CA LEU A 54 -24.20 14.40 -5.97
C LEU A 54 -25.72 14.16 -5.98
N PRO A 55 -26.54 15.02 -5.37
CA PRO A 55 -27.99 14.96 -5.58
C PRO A 55 -28.29 15.22 -7.06
N GLU A 56 -29.26 14.46 -7.61
CA GLU A 56 -29.71 14.57 -9.02
C GLU A 56 -30.10 16.00 -9.42
#